data_AF-K0A6J6-F1
#
_entry.id   AF-K0A6J6-F1
#
_cell.length_a   1.000
_cell.length_b   1.000
_cell.length_c   1.000
_cell.angle_alpha   90.00
_cell.angle_beta   90.00
_cell.angle_gamma   90.00
#
_symmetry.space_group_name_H-M   'P 1'
#
loop_
_entity.id
_entity.type
_entity.pdbx_description
1 polymer ?
#
loop_
_entity_poly.entity_id
_entity_poly.type
_entity_poly.pdbx_seq_one_letter_code
_entity_poly.pdbx_strand_id
1 'polypeptide(L)'
;TAVPVMKVFKYFYSNRGPVIDYENQELVHFFFNELSKYVKKHRCLYLHIDPYLPYQYLNHDGEITGNAGNDWFFDKMSNLGFEHTGFHKGFDPVLQIRYHSVLDLKDKTADDIIKNMDGLRKRNTKKVKKNGVKVRYLSEEELPIFRSFMEDTSESKAFADRDDKFYYNRLKYYKERVLVPLAYINFDEYIKELNEERDILNKDLNKALKDIEKRP
;
A
#
# COMPACT_ATOMS: atom_id res chain seq x y z
N THR A 1 18.42 10.87 -1.76
CA THR A 1 19.21 11.06 -0.52
C THR A 1 20.69 10.92 -0.82
N ALA A 2 21.56 11.59 -0.06
CA ALA A 2 23.01 11.41 -0.12
C ALA A 2 23.53 10.99 1.26
N VAL A 3 24.13 9.81 1.37
CA VAL A 3 24.62 9.23 2.63
C VAL A 3 26.15 9.22 2.62
N PRO A 4 26.83 9.80 3.62
CA PRO A 4 28.30 9.75 3.71
C PRO A 4 28.82 8.31 3.79
N VAL A 5 29.85 7.99 3.01
CA VAL A 5 30.54 6.69 3.02
C VAL A 5 32.05 6.90 2.89
N MET A 6 32.85 6.00 3.46
CA MET A 6 34.32 6.03 3.36
C MET A 6 34.93 7.41 3.67
N LYS A 7 34.40 8.10 4.71
CA LYS A 7 34.77 9.43 5.22
C LYS A 7 34.57 10.62 4.27
N VAL A 8 34.90 10.49 2.99
CA VAL A 8 34.94 11.62 2.02
C VAL A 8 33.97 11.48 0.86
N PHE A 9 33.44 10.29 0.63
CA PHE A 9 32.51 10.00 -0.47
C PHE A 9 31.06 9.95 0.00
N LYS A 10 30.14 9.87 -0.95
CA LYS A 10 28.71 9.74 -0.71
C LYS A 10 28.08 8.66 -1.58
N TYR A 11 27.19 7.88 -0.99
CA TYR A 11 26.21 7.06 -1.68
C TYR A 11 25.00 7.94 -2.03
N PHE A 12 24.65 8.03 -3.32
CA PHE A 12 23.44 8.73 -3.76
C PHE A 12 22.34 7.73 -4.11
N TYR A 13 21.12 8.04 -3.68
CA TYR A 13 19.91 7.25 -3.96
C TYR A 13 18.81 8.16 -4.50
N SER A 14 18.13 7.76 -5.59
CA SER A 14 17.08 8.58 -6.21
C SER A 14 15.72 8.54 -5.49
N ASN A 15 15.52 7.59 -4.56
CA ASN A 15 14.29 7.44 -3.78
C ASN A 15 13.04 7.31 -4.66
N ARG A 16 12.95 6.25 -5.49
CA ARG A 16 11.86 6.00 -6.46
C ARG A 16 11.73 7.01 -7.60
N GLY A 17 12.57 8.04 -7.61
CA GLY A 17 12.65 9.01 -8.70
C GLY A 17 13.57 8.57 -9.84
N PRO A 18 13.66 9.40 -10.90
CA PRO A 18 13.04 10.71 -11.02
C PRO A 18 11.56 10.66 -11.42
N VAL A 19 10.86 11.77 -11.19
CA VAL A 19 9.53 12.03 -11.74
C VAL A 19 9.73 12.84 -13.02
N ILE A 20 9.49 12.21 -14.16
CA ILE A 20 9.72 12.75 -15.50
C ILE A 20 8.78 12.07 -16.49
N ASP A 21 8.57 12.68 -17.66
CA ASP A 21 7.91 12.00 -18.77
C ASP A 21 8.87 10.97 -19.39
N TYR A 22 8.58 9.69 -19.17
CA TYR A 22 9.42 8.59 -19.66
C TYR A 22 9.21 8.31 -21.15
N GLU A 23 8.12 8.75 -21.77
CA GLU A 23 7.92 8.61 -23.22
C GLU A 23 8.93 9.45 -24.01
N ASN A 24 9.37 10.57 -23.43
CA ASN A 24 10.39 11.42 -24.02
C ASN A 24 11.80 10.89 -23.74
N GLN A 25 12.27 9.99 -24.61
CA GLN A 25 13.57 9.35 -24.45
C GLN A 25 14.78 10.30 -24.52
N GLU A 26 14.66 11.45 -25.16
CA GLU A 26 15.72 12.48 -25.20
C GLU A 26 15.81 13.20 -23.86
N LEU A 27 14.67 13.56 -23.28
CA LEU A 27 14.58 14.13 -21.95
C LEU A 27 15.12 13.17 -20.89
N VAL A 28 14.78 11.88 -20.97
CA VAL A 28 15.32 10.84 -20.10
C VAL A 28 16.84 10.75 -20.25
N HIS A 29 17.35 10.72 -21.48
CA HIS A 29 18.80 10.72 -21.74
C HIS A 29 19.49 11.92 -21.07
N PHE A 30 18.97 13.12 -21.33
CA PHE A 30 19.48 14.35 -20.77
C PHE A 30 19.51 14.31 -19.24
N PHE A 31 18.39 13.92 -18.61
CA PHE A 31 18.27 13.91 -17.16
C PHE A 31 19.31 12.99 -16.51
N PHE A 32 19.43 11.74 -16.95
CA PHE A 32 20.37 10.79 -16.33
C PHE A 32 21.84 11.15 -16.63
N ASN A 33 22.13 11.73 -17.80
CA ASN A 33 23.45 12.25 -18.12
C ASN A 33 23.84 13.43 -17.20
N GLU A 34 22.93 14.40 -17.01
CA GLU A 34 23.18 15.54 -16.12
C GLU A 34 23.16 15.16 -14.64
N LEU A 35 22.34 14.19 -14.24
CA LEU A 35 22.36 13.64 -12.89
C LEU A 35 23.72 13.03 -12.56
N SER A 36 24.29 12.25 -13.48
CA SER A 36 25.65 11.69 -13.34
C SER A 36 26.71 12.79 -13.18
N LYS A 37 26.62 13.89 -13.95
CA LYS A 37 27.51 15.05 -13.78
C LYS A 37 27.30 15.77 -12.44
N TYR A 38 26.06 15.91 -12.00
CA TYR A 38 25.71 16.53 -10.74
C TYR A 38 26.32 15.76 -9.56
N VAL A 39 26.09 14.44 -9.47
CA VAL A 39 26.57 13.67 -8.32
C VAL A 39 28.11 13.58 -8.27
N LYS A 40 28.79 13.62 -9.42
CA LYS A 40 30.26 13.72 -9.49
C LYS A 40 30.80 14.99 -8.81
N LYS A 41 30.11 16.13 -8.89
CA LYS A 41 30.47 17.37 -8.17
C LYS A 41 30.36 17.24 -6.65
N HIS A 42 29.68 16.21 -6.15
CA HIS A 42 29.41 15.99 -4.73
C HIS A 42 30.12 14.77 -4.13
N ARG A 43 31.24 14.34 -4.74
CA ARG A 43 32.05 13.18 -4.29
C ARG A 43 31.22 11.90 -4.19
N CYS A 44 30.36 11.67 -5.19
CA CYS A 44 29.60 10.43 -5.28
C CYS A 44 30.55 9.24 -5.52
N LEU A 45 30.42 8.18 -4.71
CA LEU A 45 31.06 6.89 -4.95
C LEU A 45 30.25 6.08 -5.97
N TYR A 46 28.94 5.97 -5.72
CA TYR A 46 28.00 5.34 -6.64
C TYR A 46 26.59 5.93 -6.46
N LEU A 47 25.84 5.93 -7.56
CA LEU A 47 24.46 6.38 -7.64
C LEU A 47 23.55 5.17 -7.88
N HIS A 48 22.57 4.98 -7.00
CA HIS A 48 21.54 3.96 -7.13
C HIS A 48 20.21 4.61 -7.49
N ILE A 49 19.58 4.08 -8.52
CA ILE A 49 18.27 4.52 -9.00
C ILE A 49 17.29 3.35 -9.02
N ASP A 50 16.04 3.62 -8.70
CA ASP A 50 14.94 2.66 -8.70
C ASP A 50 13.64 3.30 -9.22
N PRO A 51 13.64 3.87 -10.44
CA PRO A 51 12.55 4.69 -10.96
C PRO A 51 11.22 3.95 -10.86
N TYR A 52 10.15 4.68 -10.53
CA TYR A 52 8.80 4.11 -10.53
C TYR A 52 8.24 4.00 -11.95
N LEU A 53 8.86 3.13 -12.76
CA LEU A 53 8.58 2.89 -14.18
C LEU A 53 8.11 1.43 -14.37
N PRO A 54 6.89 1.18 -14.87
CA PRO A 54 6.41 -0.18 -15.12
C PRO A 54 7.26 -0.91 -16.18
N TYR A 55 7.56 -2.19 -15.93
CA TYR A 55 8.22 -3.08 -16.89
C TYR A 55 7.19 -4.00 -17.55
N GLN A 56 6.57 -4.88 -16.77
CA GLN A 56 5.56 -5.83 -17.24
C GLN A 56 4.34 -5.81 -16.33
N TYR A 57 3.20 -6.23 -16.88
CA TYR A 57 1.97 -6.48 -16.15
C TYR A 57 1.78 -7.99 -15.99
N LEU A 58 1.36 -8.42 -14.80
CA LEU A 58 1.15 -9.81 -14.46
C LEU A 58 -0.21 -9.99 -13.78
N ASN A 59 -0.78 -11.19 -13.87
CA ASN A 59 -1.85 -11.61 -12.97
C ASN A 59 -1.27 -12.10 -11.62
N HIS A 60 -2.15 -12.38 -10.65
CA HIS A 60 -1.76 -12.86 -9.32
C HIS A 60 -1.26 -14.31 -9.31
N ASP A 61 -1.39 -15.03 -10.42
CA ASP A 61 -0.82 -16.38 -10.63
C ASP A 61 0.63 -16.32 -11.16
N GLY A 62 1.14 -15.12 -11.43
CA GLY A 62 2.53 -14.89 -11.87
C GLY A 62 2.72 -14.99 -13.38
N GLU A 63 1.64 -15.02 -14.16
CA GLU A 63 1.67 -15.03 -15.60
C GLU A 63 1.74 -13.61 -16.16
N ILE A 64 2.56 -13.39 -17.19
CA ILE A 64 2.68 -12.09 -17.86
C ILE A 64 1.43 -11.85 -18.70
N THR A 65 0.73 -10.76 -18.42
CA THR A 65 -0.48 -10.34 -19.13
C THR A 65 -0.23 -9.20 -20.13
N GLY A 66 0.92 -8.54 -20.05
CA GLY A 66 1.32 -7.52 -21.00
C GLY A 66 2.69 -6.92 -20.72
N ASN A 67 3.24 -6.24 -21.73
CA ASN A 67 4.45 -5.44 -21.60
C ASN A 67 4.08 -3.95 -21.43
N ALA A 68 4.80 -3.21 -20.59
CA ALA A 68 4.57 -1.78 -20.42
C ALA A 68 5.22 -0.92 -21.52
N GLY A 69 6.05 -1.51 -22.39
CA GLY A 69 6.69 -0.81 -23.50
C GLY A 69 7.98 -0.07 -23.14
N ASN A 70 8.51 -0.30 -21.94
CA ASN A 70 9.68 0.42 -21.40
C ASN A 70 11.00 -0.35 -21.52
N ASP A 71 11.07 -1.41 -22.32
CA ASP A 71 12.27 -2.26 -22.47
C ASP A 71 13.49 -1.46 -22.94
N TRP A 72 13.27 -0.44 -23.78
CA TRP A 72 14.32 0.49 -24.25
C TRP A 72 15.09 1.17 -23.11
N PHE A 73 14.48 1.28 -21.93
CA PHE A 73 15.06 1.93 -20.77
C PHE A 73 16.30 1.19 -20.27
N PHE A 74 16.33 -0.14 -20.33
CA PHE A 74 17.48 -0.94 -19.90
C PHE A 74 18.72 -0.64 -20.75
N ASP A 75 18.57 -0.61 -22.07
CA ASP A 75 19.65 -0.27 -22.99
C ASP A 75 20.10 1.18 -22.81
N LYS A 76 19.15 2.12 -22.63
CA LYS A 76 19.51 3.52 -22.38
C LYS A 76 20.29 3.70 -21.09
N MET A 77 19.91 3.00 -20.01
CA MET A 77 20.63 3.03 -18.74
C MET A 77 22.02 2.41 -18.89
N SER A 78 22.14 1.26 -19.56
CA SER A 78 23.41 0.60 -19.83
C SER A 78 24.38 1.52 -20.61
N ASN A 79 23.90 2.17 -21.67
CA ASN A 79 24.69 3.12 -22.47
C ASN A 79 25.17 4.35 -21.67
N LEU A 80 24.44 4.73 -20.61
CA LEU A 80 24.82 5.82 -19.70
C LEU A 80 25.71 5.35 -18.54
N GLY A 81 26.07 4.06 -18.49
CA GLY A 81 26.89 3.46 -17.44
C GLY A 81 26.12 3.06 -16.18
N PHE A 82 24.79 2.97 -16.24
CA PHE A 82 23.96 2.43 -15.17
C PHE A 82 23.78 0.93 -15.37
N GLU A 83 24.22 0.15 -14.37
CA GLU A 83 24.19 -1.31 -14.41
C GLU A 83 22.92 -1.84 -13.74
N HIS A 84 22.14 -2.65 -14.46
CA HIS A 84 20.95 -3.29 -13.90
C HIS A 84 21.36 -4.43 -12.97
N THR A 85 20.85 -4.44 -11.73
CA THR A 85 21.17 -5.43 -10.69
C THR A 85 20.47 -6.78 -10.88
N GLY A 86 19.63 -6.91 -11.90
CA GLY A 86 18.91 -8.13 -12.25
C GLY A 86 17.46 -8.15 -11.77
N PHE A 87 16.70 -9.13 -12.27
CA PHE A 87 15.26 -9.24 -12.03
C PHE A 87 14.94 -9.94 -10.68
N HIS A 88 15.41 -9.37 -9.57
CA HIS A 88 15.23 -9.94 -8.22
C HIS A 88 13.76 -10.09 -7.80
N LYS A 89 13.48 -11.07 -6.93
CA LYS A 89 12.16 -11.35 -6.34
C LYS A 89 12.31 -11.42 -4.81
N GLY A 90 11.19 -11.39 -4.08
CA GLY A 90 11.18 -11.43 -2.62
C GLY A 90 11.50 -10.08 -1.97
N PHE A 91 11.56 -10.09 -0.64
CA PHE A 91 11.84 -8.91 0.18
C PHE A 91 13.33 -8.79 0.43
N ASP A 92 14.00 -7.95 -0.38
CA ASP A 92 15.40 -7.61 -0.16
C ASP A 92 15.54 -6.61 1.01
N PRO A 93 16.54 -6.74 1.88
CA PRO A 93 16.75 -5.81 3.00
C PRO A 93 17.01 -4.36 2.57
N VAL A 94 17.52 -4.14 1.36
CA VAL A 94 17.96 -2.84 0.83
C VAL A 94 17.10 -2.40 -0.36
N LEU A 95 16.86 -3.29 -1.33
CA LEU A 95 16.16 -2.96 -2.56
C LEU A 95 14.65 -2.84 -2.35
N GLN A 96 14.01 -1.91 -3.07
CA GLN A 96 12.55 -1.82 -3.06
C GLN A 96 11.92 -3.04 -3.71
N ILE A 97 10.74 -3.45 -3.22
CA ILE A 97 9.95 -4.50 -3.88
C ILE A 97 9.58 -4.07 -5.31
N ARG A 98 9.72 -4.98 -6.28
CA ARG A 98 9.47 -4.67 -7.71
C ARG A 98 8.06 -5.02 -8.18
N TYR A 99 7.31 -5.82 -7.42
CA TYR A 99 5.97 -6.27 -7.78
C TYR A 99 4.95 -5.59 -6.87
N HIS A 100 3.98 -4.90 -7.46
CA HIS A 100 2.88 -4.24 -6.75
C HIS A 100 1.54 -4.84 -7.19
N SER A 101 0.66 -5.15 -6.23
CA SER A 101 -0.74 -5.46 -6.52
C SER A 101 -1.52 -4.15 -6.60
N VAL A 102 -1.88 -3.72 -7.81
CA VAL A 102 -2.56 -2.44 -8.07
C VAL A 102 -4.01 -2.68 -8.47
N LEU A 103 -4.94 -1.98 -7.82
CA LEU A 103 -6.35 -1.95 -8.20
C LEU A 103 -6.65 -0.63 -8.92
N ASP A 104 -6.92 -0.70 -10.22
CA ASP A 104 -7.32 0.47 -11.00
C ASP A 104 -8.76 0.90 -10.65
N LEU A 105 -8.91 2.17 -10.26
CA LEU A 105 -10.17 2.81 -9.86
C LEU A 105 -10.70 3.78 -10.91
N LYS A 106 -10.00 3.96 -12.03
CA LYS A 106 -10.39 4.91 -13.07
C LYS A 106 -11.78 4.57 -13.59
N ASP A 107 -12.65 5.58 -13.57
CA ASP A 107 -14.03 5.53 -14.09
C ASP A 107 -14.90 4.39 -13.50
N LYS A 108 -14.63 4.00 -12.24
CA LYS A 108 -15.36 2.96 -11.50
C LYS A 108 -16.04 3.53 -10.26
N THR A 109 -17.24 3.03 -9.97
CA THR A 109 -17.96 3.31 -8.72
C THR A 109 -17.61 2.29 -7.63
N ALA A 110 -18.02 2.56 -6.39
CA ALA A 110 -17.85 1.60 -5.28
C ALA A 110 -18.56 0.26 -5.54
N ASP A 111 -19.71 0.28 -6.24
CA ASP A 111 -20.45 -0.92 -6.57
C ASP A 111 -19.74 -1.75 -7.65
N ASP A 112 -19.08 -1.10 -8.61
CA ASP A 112 -18.24 -1.79 -9.60
C ASP A 112 -17.08 -2.53 -8.92
N ILE A 113 -16.42 -1.88 -7.95
CA ILE A 113 -15.34 -2.51 -7.18
C ILE A 113 -15.85 -3.73 -6.41
N ILE A 114 -16.98 -3.63 -5.70
CA ILE A 114 -17.56 -4.75 -4.95
C ILE A 114 -18.03 -5.86 -5.91
N LYS A 115 -18.55 -5.50 -7.09
CA LYS A 115 -19.01 -6.46 -8.09
C LYS A 115 -17.85 -7.30 -8.63
N ASN A 116 -16.67 -6.70 -8.79
CA ASN A 116 -15.47 -7.31 -9.37
C ASN A 116 -14.61 -8.09 -8.35
N MET A 117 -14.93 -8.06 -7.06
CA MET A 117 -14.30 -8.91 -6.06
C MET A 117 -14.67 -10.38 -6.27
N ASP A 118 -13.76 -11.30 -5.90
CA ASP A 118 -14.11 -12.71 -5.76
C ASP A 118 -15.21 -12.92 -4.70
N GLY A 119 -15.84 -14.11 -4.71
CA GLY A 119 -16.95 -14.42 -3.81
C GLY A 119 -16.63 -14.26 -2.32
N LEU A 120 -15.40 -14.59 -1.90
CA LEU A 120 -14.98 -14.49 -0.51
C LEU A 120 -14.83 -13.04 -0.06
N ARG A 121 -14.13 -12.21 -0.86
CA ARG A 121 -13.90 -10.79 -0.55
C ARG A 121 -15.22 -10.03 -0.59
N LYS A 122 -16.05 -10.25 -1.61
CA LYS A 122 -17.39 -9.65 -1.73
C LYS A 122 -18.26 -9.96 -0.50
N ARG A 123 -18.29 -11.22 -0.06
CA ARG A 123 -19.05 -11.64 1.13
C ARG A 123 -18.52 -10.95 2.40
N ASN A 124 -17.21 -10.93 2.60
CA ASN A 124 -16.60 -10.34 3.79
C ASN A 124 -16.78 -8.82 3.83
N THR A 125 -16.63 -8.13 2.70
CA THR A 125 -16.87 -6.68 2.58
C THR A 125 -18.34 -6.34 2.86
N LYS A 126 -19.30 -7.15 2.41
CA LYS A 126 -20.72 -6.95 2.76
C LYS A 126 -21.00 -7.23 4.23
N LYS A 127 -20.34 -8.22 4.84
CA LYS A 127 -20.48 -8.54 6.26
C LYS A 127 -20.07 -7.36 7.14
N VAL A 128 -18.91 -6.76 6.88
CA VAL A 128 -18.41 -5.65 7.72
C VAL A 128 -19.27 -4.38 7.63
N LYS A 129 -20.08 -4.23 6.58
CA LYS A 129 -21.07 -3.13 6.49
C LYS A 129 -22.24 -3.26 7.47
N LYS A 130 -22.45 -4.44 8.07
CA LYS A 130 -23.63 -4.75 8.90
C LYS A 130 -23.32 -5.50 10.20
N ASN A 131 -22.05 -5.64 10.59
CA ASN A 131 -21.67 -6.44 11.77
C ASN A 131 -21.18 -5.60 12.96
N GLY A 132 -21.49 -4.29 12.98
CA GLY A 132 -21.10 -3.39 14.07
C GLY A 132 -19.65 -2.93 14.08
N VAL A 133 -18.79 -3.42 13.17
CA VAL A 133 -17.40 -2.94 13.06
C VAL A 133 -17.39 -1.51 12.50
N LYS A 134 -16.65 -0.63 13.16
CA LYS A 134 -16.47 0.78 12.78
C LYS A 134 -15.00 1.04 12.42
N VAL A 135 -14.75 2.14 11.71
CA VAL A 135 -13.40 2.59 11.36
C VAL A 135 -13.21 4.02 11.84
N ARG A 136 -12.09 4.28 12.52
CA ARG A 136 -11.63 5.63 12.88
C ARG A 136 -10.16 5.80 12.53
N TYR A 137 -9.70 7.04 12.47
CA TYR A 137 -8.30 7.35 12.17
C TYR A 137 -7.55 7.64 13.48
N LEU A 138 -6.42 6.98 13.67
CA LEU A 138 -5.56 7.18 14.84
C LEU A 138 -4.71 8.44 14.69
N SER A 139 -4.55 9.14 15.80
CA SER A 139 -3.59 10.23 16.00
C SER A 139 -2.22 9.69 16.46
N GLU A 140 -1.25 10.59 16.68
CA GLU A 140 0.12 10.23 17.07
C GLU A 140 0.18 9.55 18.45
N GLU A 141 -0.59 10.03 19.42
CA GLU A 141 -0.67 9.47 20.78
C GLU A 141 -1.30 8.08 20.83
N GLU A 142 -2.12 7.74 19.82
CA GLU A 142 -2.76 6.44 19.68
C GLU A 142 -1.96 5.46 18.81
N LEU A 143 -0.82 5.88 18.26
CA LEU A 143 0.04 5.04 17.43
C LEU A 143 0.50 3.73 18.13
N PRO A 144 0.66 3.66 19.47
CA PRO A 144 0.93 2.39 20.14
C PRO A 144 -0.12 1.30 19.87
N ILE A 145 -1.39 1.66 19.63
CA ILE A 145 -2.43 0.70 19.23
C ILE A 145 -2.10 0.07 17.86
N PHE A 146 -1.62 0.85 16.91
CA PHE A 146 -1.16 0.33 15.62
C PHE A 146 0.11 -0.53 15.78
N ARG A 147 1.04 -0.13 16.67
CA ARG A 147 2.28 -0.87 16.92
C ARG A 147 2.03 -2.27 17.46
N SER A 148 1.06 -2.46 18.37
CA SER A 148 0.75 -3.79 18.91
C SER A 148 0.37 -4.80 17.81
N PHE A 149 -0.38 -4.37 16.79
CA PHE A 149 -0.70 -5.23 15.65
C PHE A 149 0.53 -5.56 14.78
N MET A 150 1.46 -4.63 14.64
CA MET A 150 2.68 -4.85 13.86
C MET A 150 3.63 -5.83 14.55
N GLU A 151 3.77 -5.72 15.87
CA GLU A 151 4.54 -6.63 16.71
C GLU A 151 3.98 -8.06 16.58
N ASP A 152 2.69 -8.27 16.88
CA ASP A 152 2.00 -9.57 16.76
C ASP A 152 2.14 -10.17 15.34
N THR A 153 2.06 -9.32 14.31
CA THR A 153 2.14 -9.77 12.92
C THR A 153 3.57 -10.10 12.49
N SER A 154 4.57 -9.38 13.01
CA SER A 154 5.99 -9.62 12.69
C SER A 154 6.51 -10.91 13.32
N GLU A 155 6.11 -11.21 14.56
CA GLU A 155 6.44 -12.46 15.26
C GLU A 155 5.88 -13.68 14.51
N SER A 156 4.66 -13.55 13.98
CA SER A 156 3.98 -14.65 13.28
C SER A 156 4.41 -14.85 11.82
N LYS A 157 4.95 -13.82 11.14
CA LYS A 157 5.23 -13.86 9.68
C LYS A 157 6.70 -13.68 9.28
N ALA A 158 7.63 -13.64 10.24
CA ALA A 158 9.08 -13.59 9.99
C ALA A 158 9.51 -12.48 9.00
N PHE A 159 8.90 -11.29 9.08
CA PHE A 159 9.41 -10.10 8.40
C PHE A 159 10.01 -9.12 9.41
N ALA A 160 11.07 -8.42 9.02
CA ALA A 160 11.70 -7.40 9.85
C ALA A 160 10.84 -6.13 9.86
N ASP A 161 10.20 -5.84 10.99
CA ASP A 161 9.52 -4.57 11.21
C ASP A 161 10.52 -3.40 11.26
N ARG A 162 10.01 -2.18 11.08
CA ARG A 162 10.78 -0.94 11.23
C ARG A 162 10.67 -0.45 12.67
N ASP A 163 11.70 0.27 13.11
CA ASP A 163 11.74 0.95 14.40
C ASP A 163 10.56 1.92 14.59
N ASP A 164 10.12 2.14 15.83
CA ASP A 164 9.02 3.05 16.18
C ASP A 164 9.14 4.41 15.50
N LYS A 165 10.36 4.99 15.51
CA LYS A 165 10.61 6.32 14.95
C LYS A 165 10.29 6.39 13.47
N PHE A 166 10.30 5.26 12.75
CA PHE A 166 9.86 5.22 11.36
C PHE A 166 8.43 5.74 11.24
N TYR A 167 7.50 5.19 12.01
CA TYR A 167 6.07 5.50 11.94
C TYR A 167 5.77 6.90 12.49
N TYR A 168 6.32 7.25 13.66
CA TYR A 168 6.17 8.60 14.24
C TYR A 168 6.66 9.70 13.28
N ASN A 169 7.83 9.51 12.65
CA ASN A 169 8.33 10.48 11.68
C ASN A 169 7.43 10.57 10.43
N ARG A 170 6.81 9.46 9.98
CA ARG A 170 5.87 9.53 8.84
C ARG A 170 4.65 10.37 9.20
N LEU A 171 4.03 10.17 10.37
CA LEU A 171 2.93 11.02 10.82
C LEU A 171 3.34 12.49 10.86
N LYS A 172 4.47 12.79 11.52
CA LYS A 172 4.98 14.16 11.67
C LYS A 172 5.22 14.90 10.35
N TYR A 173 5.88 14.24 9.39
CA TYR A 173 6.34 14.91 8.17
C TYR A 173 5.35 14.76 6.99
N TYR A 174 4.58 13.68 6.91
CA TYR A 174 3.63 13.48 5.81
C TYR A 174 2.28 14.14 6.09
N LYS A 175 1.92 14.38 7.36
CA LYS A 175 0.70 15.09 7.77
C LYS A 175 -0.53 14.44 7.12
N GLU A 176 -1.34 15.22 6.39
CA GLU A 176 -2.56 14.77 5.71
C GLU A 176 -2.31 13.72 4.59
N ARG A 177 -1.05 13.48 4.21
CA ARG A 177 -0.69 12.44 3.23
C ARG A 177 -0.49 11.05 3.85
N VAL A 178 -0.73 10.89 5.15
CA VAL A 178 -0.73 9.60 5.85
C VAL A 178 -1.96 9.49 6.75
N LEU A 179 -2.59 8.32 6.74
CA LEU A 179 -3.73 7.98 7.56
C LEU A 179 -3.51 6.61 8.18
N VAL A 180 -3.91 6.45 9.45
CA VAL A 180 -3.82 5.17 10.19
C VAL A 180 -5.23 4.72 10.56
N PRO A 181 -5.93 3.99 9.67
CA PRO A 181 -7.27 3.50 9.96
C PRO A 181 -7.23 2.33 10.95
N LEU A 182 -8.01 2.42 12.02
CA LEU A 182 -8.27 1.34 12.97
C LEU A 182 -9.69 0.83 12.80
N ALA A 183 -9.82 -0.48 12.54
CA ALA A 183 -11.10 -1.17 12.66
C ALA A 183 -11.33 -1.59 14.11
N TYR A 184 -12.48 -1.27 14.69
CA TYR A 184 -12.79 -1.54 16.10
C TYR A 184 -14.28 -1.82 16.32
N ILE A 185 -14.61 -2.31 17.51
CA ILE A 185 -15.98 -2.46 18.01
C ILE A 185 -16.10 -1.60 19.27
N ASN A 186 -17.11 -0.73 19.32
CA ASN A 186 -17.55 -0.08 20.55
C ASN A 186 -18.67 -0.95 21.14
N PHE A 187 -18.41 -1.61 22.27
CA PHE A 187 -19.37 -2.56 22.85
C PHE A 187 -20.66 -1.90 23.32
N ASP A 188 -20.61 -0.70 23.88
CA ASP A 188 -21.82 -0.01 24.34
C ASP A 188 -22.75 0.33 23.17
N GLU A 189 -22.19 0.87 22.09
CA GLU A 189 -22.95 1.14 20.86
C GLU A 189 -23.46 -0.15 20.22
N TYR A 190 -22.61 -1.19 20.14
CA TYR A 190 -22.97 -2.45 19.52
C TYR A 190 -24.07 -3.20 20.29
N ILE A 191 -23.97 -3.24 21.62
CA ILE A 191 -24.99 -3.86 22.49
C ILE A 191 -26.31 -3.07 22.40
N LYS A 192 -26.24 -1.73 22.31
CA LYS A 192 -27.43 -0.90 22.11
C LYS A 192 -28.11 -1.22 20.77
N GLU A 193 -27.35 -1.24 19.67
CA GLU A 193 -27.87 -1.61 18.33
C GLU A 193 -28.54 -3.00 18.35
N LEU A 194 -27.92 -3.99 19.00
CA LEU A 194 -28.49 -5.34 19.13
C LEU A 194 -29.77 -5.39 19.98
N ASN A 195 -29.88 -4.57 21.03
CA ASN A 195 -31.09 -4.50 21.83
C ASN A 195 -32.25 -3.87 21.04
N GLU A 196 -31.99 -2.83 20.24
CA GLU A 196 -32.98 -2.23 19.35
C GLU A 196 -33.49 -3.25 18.30
N GLU A 197 -32.58 -4.03 17.69
CA GLU A 197 -32.96 -5.12 16.78
C GLU A 197 -33.78 -6.21 17.48
N ARG A 198 -33.39 -6.58 18.71
CA ARG A 198 -34.12 -7.57 19.52
C ARG A 198 -35.54 -7.12 19.81
N ASP A 199 -35.76 -5.84 20.10
CA ASP A 199 -37.10 -5.31 20.38
C ASP A 199 -38.00 -5.34 19.14
N ILE A 200 -37.45 -5.04 17.96
CA ILE A 200 -38.16 -5.18 16.67
C ILE A 200 -38.57 -6.65 16.46
N LEU A 201 -37.63 -7.58 16.64
CA LEU A 201 -37.90 -9.02 16.47
C LEU A 201 -38.95 -9.53 17.46
N ASN A 202 -38.93 -9.05 18.71
CA ASN A 202 -39.96 -9.38 19.70
C ASN A 202 -41.35 -8.87 19.29
N LYS A 203 -41.42 -7.68 18.67
CA LYS A 203 -42.69 -7.13 18.16
C LYS A 203 -43.23 -7.97 17.00
N ASP A 204 -42.37 -8.38 16.08
CA ASP A 204 -42.75 -9.24 14.94
C ASP A 204 -43.17 -10.63 15.40
N LEU A 205 -42.46 -11.22 16.38
CA LEU A 205 -42.82 -12.48 17.01
C LEU A 205 -44.23 -12.42 17.62
N ASN A 206 -44.52 -11.38 18.41
CA ASN A 206 -45.84 -11.21 19.02
C ASN A 206 -46.97 -11.03 17.99
N LYS A 207 -46.67 -10.40 16.85
CA LYS A 207 -47.63 -10.30 15.74
C LYS A 207 -47.88 -11.67 15.11
N ALA A 208 -46.83 -12.44 14.85
CA ALA A 208 -46.94 -13.80 14.32
C ALA A 208 -47.74 -14.72 15.26
N LEU A 209 -47.52 -14.65 16.58
CA LEU A 209 -48.28 -15.42 17.56
C LEU A 209 -49.79 -15.11 17.51
N LYS A 210 -50.16 -13.82 17.43
CA LYS A 210 -51.56 -13.42 17.27
C LYS A 210 -52.17 -13.88 15.95
N ASP A 211 -51.38 -13.93 14.88
CA ASP A 211 -51.86 -14.40 13.58
C ASP A 211 -52.07 -15.92 13.58
N ILE A 212 -51.20 -16.68 14.28
CA ILE A 212 -51.38 -18.13 14.53
C ILE A 212 -52.65 -18.36 15.37
N GLU A 213 -52.88 -17.60 16.45
CA GLU A 213 -54.10 -17.75 17.26
C GLU A 213 -55.39 -17.48 16.47
N LYS A 214 -55.35 -16.54 15.53
CA LYS A 214 -56.49 -16.23 14.65
C LYS A 214 -56.69 -17.25 13.54
N ARG A 215 -55.67 -18.04 13.21
CA ARG A 215 -55.64 -19.04 12.13
C ARG A 215 -54.82 -20.25 12.59
N PRO A 216 -55.34 -21.04 13.56
CA PRO A 216 -54.60 -22.13 14.19
C PRO A 216 -54.24 -23.26 13.22
#